data_AF-A0A2V9Z2X9-F1
#
_entry.id   AF-A0A2V9Z2X9-F1
#
_cell.length_a   1.000
_cell.length_b   1.000
_cell.length_c   1.000
_cell.angle_alpha   90.00
_cell.angle_beta   90.00
_cell.angle_gamma   90.00
#
_symmetry.space_group_name_H-M   'P 1'
#
loop_
_entity.id
_entity.type
_entity.pdbx_description
1 polymer ?
#
loop_
_entity_poly.entity_id
_entity_poly.type
_entity_poly.pdbx_seq_one_letter_code
_entity_poly.pdbx_strand_id
1 'polypeptide(L)'
;MSPRSIRSPSIWAAFRSWWRQGVEYCGFGPTLRRLLAELWDFIRESTPQQKRLRYGDAEYDWDYRVNTTSATVTFHDRLLGVFHSAYQPTDPAAFHQMMGAVPSGLSEFIFVDLGSGKGRTLLMASEYPFEQIVGVELLPSLSQVAEENIREYRNEAQRCFTIESVVGDAGDFTFPAQPV
;
A
#
# COMPACT_ATOMS: atom_id res chain seq x y z
N MET A 1 9.61 -10.77 -26.66
CA MET A 1 8.65 -9.91 -25.94
C MET A 1 9.44 -8.74 -25.36
N SER A 2 9.23 -7.52 -25.88
CA SER A 2 9.91 -6.32 -25.36
C SER A 2 9.43 -6.01 -23.93
N PRO A 3 10.31 -5.57 -23.02
CA PRO A 3 9.88 -5.09 -21.72
C PRO A 3 9.01 -3.85 -21.93
N ARG A 4 7.74 -3.91 -21.48
CA ARG A 4 6.91 -2.71 -21.42
C ARG A 4 7.64 -1.72 -20.51
N SER A 5 7.99 -0.55 -21.06
CA SER A 5 8.46 0.58 -20.27
C SER A 5 7.36 0.97 -19.29
N ILE A 6 7.48 0.52 -18.04
CA ILE A 6 6.60 0.89 -16.94
C ILE A 6 6.96 2.32 -16.57
N ARG A 7 6.15 3.28 -17.05
CA ARG A 7 6.33 4.69 -16.69
C ARG A 7 5.86 4.89 -15.26
N SER A 8 6.75 5.38 -14.40
CA SER A 8 6.39 5.85 -13.07
C SER A 8 5.30 6.92 -13.17
N PRO A 9 4.26 6.88 -12.32
CA PRO A 9 3.22 7.91 -12.32
C PRO A 9 3.83 9.29 -12.10
N SER A 10 3.38 10.27 -12.89
CA SER A 10 3.94 11.61 -12.88
C SER A 10 3.44 12.38 -11.65
N ILE A 11 4.37 12.89 -10.82
CA ILE A 11 4.07 13.79 -9.70
C ILE A 11 3.22 14.99 -10.17
N TRP A 12 3.51 15.53 -11.35
CA TRP A 12 2.76 16.64 -11.91
C TRP A 12 1.32 16.27 -12.27
N ALA A 13 1.09 15.05 -12.74
CA ALA A 13 -0.26 14.57 -13.04
C ALA A 13 -1.06 14.33 -11.74
N ALA A 14 -0.43 13.69 -10.75
CA ALA A 14 -1.00 13.48 -9.41
C ALA A 14 -1.37 14.81 -8.74
N PHE A 15 -0.43 15.75 -8.68
CA PHE A 15 -0.66 17.10 -8.15
C PHE A 15 -1.79 17.82 -8.88
N ARG A 16 -1.81 17.78 -10.23
CA ARG A 16 -2.83 18.45 -11.02
C ARG A 16 -4.22 17.86 -10.79
N SER A 17 -4.32 16.53 -10.67
CA SER A 17 -5.59 15.85 -10.36
C SER A 17 -6.09 16.22 -8.96
N TRP A 18 -5.21 16.08 -7.95
CA TRP A 18 -5.50 16.44 -6.56
C TRP A 18 -5.92 17.91 -6.42
N TRP A 19 -5.19 18.82 -7.08
CA TRP A 19 -5.48 20.24 -7.06
C TRP A 19 -6.84 20.54 -7.71
N ARG A 20 -7.12 19.95 -8.88
CA ARG A 20 -8.38 20.17 -9.59
C ARG A 20 -9.57 19.66 -8.77
N GLN A 21 -9.49 18.43 -8.27
CA GLN A 21 -10.53 17.85 -7.40
C GLN A 21 -10.69 18.67 -6.12
N GLY A 22 -9.60 19.04 -5.45
CA GLY A 22 -9.65 19.83 -4.22
C GLY A 22 -10.35 21.18 -4.42
N VAL A 23 -10.02 21.90 -5.49
CA VAL A 23 -10.63 23.20 -5.81
C VAL A 23 -12.10 23.03 -6.18
N GLU A 24 -12.46 21.97 -6.93
CA GLU A 24 -13.85 21.66 -7.30
C GLU A 24 -14.73 21.31 -6.10
N TYR A 25 -14.22 20.52 -5.14
CA TYR A 25 -14.99 20.07 -3.97
C TYR A 25 -15.01 21.06 -2.80
N CYS A 26 -13.93 21.78 -2.56
CA CYS A 26 -13.75 22.58 -1.33
C CYS A 26 -13.38 24.05 -1.58
N GLY A 27 -13.12 24.45 -2.83
CA GLY A 27 -12.67 25.79 -3.19
C GLY A 27 -11.18 26.05 -2.90
N PHE A 28 -10.62 27.06 -3.56
CA PHE A 28 -9.18 27.34 -3.57
C PHE A 28 -8.53 27.52 -2.19
N GLY A 29 -9.16 28.29 -1.30
CA GLY A 29 -8.58 28.62 0.02
C GLY A 29 -8.37 27.39 0.91
N PRO A 30 -9.40 26.55 1.13
CA PRO A 30 -9.27 25.29 1.86
C PRO A 30 -8.27 24.31 1.22
N THR A 31 -8.26 24.19 -0.11
CA THR A 31 -7.28 23.33 -0.83
C THR A 31 -5.85 23.81 -0.63
N LEU A 32 -5.60 25.12 -0.71
CA LEU A 32 -4.27 25.69 -0.48
C LEU A 32 -3.79 25.48 0.96
N ARG A 33 -4.68 25.65 1.96
CA ARG A 33 -4.34 25.34 3.36
C ARG A 33 -4.02 23.87 3.56
N ARG A 34 -4.76 22.97 2.92
CA ARG A 34 -4.50 21.52 2.97
C ARG A 34 -3.15 21.20 2.34
N LEU A 35 -2.82 21.77 1.18
CA LEU A 35 -1.51 21.60 0.55
C LEU A 35 -0.38 22.03 1.48
N LEU A 36 -0.52 23.20 2.10
CA LEU A 36 0.49 23.71 3.04
C LEU A 36 0.64 22.84 4.28
N ALA A 37 -0.45 22.26 4.79
CA ALA A 37 -0.41 21.31 5.91
C ALA A 37 0.30 20.01 5.52
N GLU A 38 -0.04 19.39 4.39
CA GLU A 38 0.58 18.17 3.90
C GLU A 38 2.08 18.36 3.60
N LEU A 39 2.46 19.50 3.02
CA LEU A 39 3.87 19.86 2.82
C LEU A 39 4.61 20.11 4.14
N TRP A 40 3.94 20.73 5.11
CA TRP A 40 4.51 20.96 6.45
C TRP A 40 4.72 19.64 7.20
N ASP A 41 3.75 18.73 7.16
CA ASP A 41 3.85 17.39 7.74
C ASP A 41 4.94 16.58 7.04
N PHE A 42 5.03 16.63 5.72
CA PHE A 42 6.13 16.00 4.96
C PHE A 42 7.51 16.52 5.37
N ILE A 43 7.65 17.85 5.58
CA ILE A 43 8.90 18.48 6.02
C ILE A 43 9.23 18.03 7.45
N ARG A 44 8.23 18.06 8.36
CA ARG A 44 8.37 17.64 9.76
C ARG A 44 8.72 16.15 9.88
N GLU A 45 8.15 15.30 9.04
CA GLU A 45 8.43 13.86 8.98
C GLU A 45 9.75 13.52 8.29
N SER A 46 10.35 14.48 7.59
CA SER A 46 11.68 14.35 7.00
C SER A 46 12.81 14.72 7.98
N THR A 47 12.49 15.14 9.20
CA THR A 47 13.45 15.49 10.25
C THR A 47 14.07 14.23 10.88
N PRO A 48 15.37 14.20 11.24
CA PRO A 48 16.09 12.97 11.64
C PRO A 48 15.55 12.25 12.89
N GLN A 49 14.84 12.95 13.77
CA GLN A 49 14.32 12.42 15.04
C GLN A 49 13.15 11.44 14.89
N GLN A 50 12.39 11.48 13.79
CA GLN A 50 11.30 10.52 13.52
C GLN A 50 11.73 9.28 12.74
N LYS A 51 13.00 9.19 12.33
CA LYS A 51 13.56 7.99 11.68
C LYS A 51 13.39 6.73 12.53
N ARG A 52 13.34 6.83 13.86
CA ARG A 52 13.20 5.66 14.77
C ARG A 52 11.86 4.94 14.67
N LEU A 53 10.75 5.65 14.42
CA LEU A 53 9.44 5.03 14.19
C LEU A 53 9.39 4.27 12.85
N ARG A 54 10.18 4.71 11.85
CA ARG A 54 10.32 4.03 10.54
C ARG A 54 11.08 2.70 10.60
N TYR A 55 11.82 2.44 11.67
CA TYR A 55 12.54 1.17 11.87
C TYR A 55 11.76 0.18 12.75
N GLY A 56 10.59 0.56 13.29
CA GLY A 56 9.80 -0.32 14.18
C GLY A 56 9.35 -1.62 13.50
N ASP A 57 9.23 -1.61 12.17
CA ASP A 57 8.80 -2.77 11.37
C ASP A 57 9.94 -3.69 10.95
N ALA A 58 11.18 -3.38 11.34
CA ALA A 58 12.33 -4.20 10.96
C ALA A 58 12.21 -5.64 11.50
N GLU A 59 11.57 -5.84 12.66
CA GLU A 59 11.36 -7.17 13.23
C GLU A 59 10.52 -8.06 12.31
N TYR A 60 9.40 -7.55 11.77
CA TYR A 60 8.58 -8.29 10.80
C TYR A 60 9.37 -8.60 9.51
N ASP A 61 10.07 -7.60 8.98
CA ASP A 61 10.92 -7.76 7.79
C ASP A 61 12.04 -8.81 8.03
N TRP A 62 12.60 -8.89 9.25
CA TRP A 62 13.60 -9.88 9.64
C TRP A 62 13.00 -11.28 9.81
N ASP A 63 11.88 -11.40 10.51
CA ASP A 63 11.23 -12.67 10.83
C ASP A 63 10.76 -13.38 9.55
N TYR A 64 10.19 -12.62 8.62
CA TYR A 64 9.64 -13.14 7.37
C TYR A 64 10.56 -12.97 6.16
N ARG A 65 11.72 -12.34 6.33
CA ARG A 65 12.70 -12.04 5.27
C ARG A 65 12.08 -11.28 4.09
N VAL A 66 11.22 -10.32 4.39
CA VAL A 66 10.54 -9.47 3.40
C VAL A 66 10.98 -8.01 3.55
N ASN A 67 10.81 -7.22 2.51
CA ASN A 67 11.07 -5.78 2.54
C ASN A 67 9.74 -5.04 2.52
N THR A 68 9.15 -4.80 3.68
CA THR A 68 7.89 -4.05 3.81
C THR A 68 8.05 -2.72 4.55
N THR A 69 9.23 -2.45 5.12
CA THR A 69 9.54 -1.21 5.82
C THR A 69 9.37 0.05 4.95
N SER A 70 8.84 1.11 5.54
CA SER A 70 8.80 2.44 4.91
C SER A 70 10.19 3.06 4.74
N ALA A 71 11.24 2.52 5.39
CA ALA A 71 12.59 3.08 5.38
C ALA A 71 13.27 3.04 4.00
N THR A 72 12.86 2.11 3.12
CA THR A 72 13.43 1.93 1.77
C THR A 72 12.60 2.60 0.66
N VAL A 73 11.53 3.34 1.01
CA VAL A 73 10.71 4.08 0.03
C VAL A 73 11.48 5.29 -0.49
N THR A 74 11.49 5.48 -1.82
CA THR A 74 12.23 6.58 -2.45
C THR A 74 11.61 7.95 -2.13
N PHE A 75 12.39 9.02 -2.23
CA PHE A 75 11.89 10.39 -2.03
C PHE A 75 10.76 10.74 -3.01
N HIS A 76 10.86 10.27 -4.26
CA HIS A 76 9.84 10.47 -5.28
C HIS A 76 8.49 9.84 -4.89
N ASP A 77 8.53 8.59 -4.43
CA ASP A 77 7.33 7.85 -4.03
C ASP A 77 6.70 8.45 -2.77
N ARG A 78 7.53 8.93 -1.84
CA ARG A 78 7.04 9.71 -0.69
C ARG A 78 6.37 11.01 -1.10
N LEU A 79 6.92 11.72 -2.10
CA LEU A 79 6.35 12.97 -2.59
C LEU A 79 5.02 12.73 -3.34
N LEU A 80 4.90 11.60 -4.05
CA LEU A 80 3.63 11.15 -4.61
C LEU A 80 2.60 10.84 -3.50
N GLY A 81 3.03 10.21 -2.40
CA GLY A 81 2.20 9.94 -1.23
C GLY A 81 1.63 11.19 -0.55
N VAL A 82 2.26 12.35 -0.66
CA VAL A 82 1.69 13.64 -0.18
C VAL A 82 0.36 13.97 -0.88
N PHE A 83 0.19 13.50 -2.12
CA PHE A 83 -1.00 13.78 -2.92
C PHE A 83 -2.01 12.63 -2.94
N HIS A 84 -1.63 11.43 -2.49
CA HIS A 84 -2.45 10.20 -2.56
C HIS A 84 -2.61 9.43 -1.23
N SER A 85 -1.87 9.79 -0.18
CA SER A 85 -1.67 9.13 1.13
C SER A 85 -0.26 8.57 1.30
N ALA A 86 0.37 8.81 2.46
CA ALA A 86 1.70 8.31 2.76
C ALA A 86 1.69 6.81 3.05
N TYR A 87 2.67 6.06 2.52
CA TYR A 87 2.80 4.63 2.82
C TYR A 87 3.18 4.39 4.30
N GLN A 88 2.26 3.77 5.03
CA GLN A 88 2.47 3.26 6.38
C GLN A 88 2.10 1.76 6.40
N PRO A 89 3.02 0.86 6.80
CA PRO A 89 2.69 -0.54 6.90
C PRO A 89 1.67 -0.76 8.01
N THR A 90 0.71 -1.64 7.74
CA THR A 90 -0.32 -2.05 8.70
C THR A 90 0.30 -2.75 9.91
N ASP A 91 -0.13 -2.35 11.11
CA ASP A 91 0.24 -3.04 12.35
C ASP A 91 -0.34 -4.47 12.36
N PRO A 92 0.48 -5.52 12.58
CA PRO A 92 0.01 -6.91 12.54
C PRO A 92 -1.04 -7.24 13.58
N ALA A 93 -0.90 -6.71 14.80
CA ALA A 93 -1.84 -7.03 15.88
C ALA A 93 -3.23 -6.45 15.57
N ALA A 94 -3.28 -5.23 15.07
CA ALA A 94 -4.52 -4.61 14.60
C ALA A 94 -5.15 -5.39 13.43
N PHE A 95 -4.34 -5.86 12.47
CA PHE A 95 -4.82 -6.67 11.35
C PHE A 95 -5.46 -7.99 11.83
N HIS A 96 -4.76 -8.76 12.66
CA HIS A 96 -5.29 -10.02 13.16
C HIS A 96 -6.53 -9.83 14.06
N GLN A 97 -6.59 -8.72 14.81
CA GLN A 97 -7.78 -8.37 15.58
C GLN A 97 -8.98 -8.10 14.67
N MET A 98 -8.80 -7.35 13.58
CA MET A 98 -9.83 -7.11 12.58
C MET A 98 -10.30 -8.43 11.96
N MET A 99 -9.37 -9.28 11.53
CA MET A 99 -9.68 -10.58 10.94
C MET A 99 -10.41 -11.52 11.92
N GLY A 100 -10.16 -11.41 13.22
CA GLY A 100 -10.89 -12.16 14.25
C GLY A 100 -12.35 -11.76 14.40
N ALA A 101 -12.76 -10.58 13.90
CA ALA A 101 -14.15 -10.14 13.90
C ALA A 101 -14.92 -10.58 12.64
N VAL A 102 -14.23 -11.10 11.62
CA VAL A 102 -14.84 -11.57 10.38
C VAL A 102 -15.39 -12.99 10.60
N PRO A 103 -16.59 -13.33 10.07
CA PRO A 103 -17.13 -14.68 10.15
C PRO A 103 -16.20 -15.75 9.54
N SER A 104 -16.35 -17.00 9.99
CA SER A 104 -15.67 -18.14 9.38
C SER A 104 -16.19 -18.41 7.96
N GLY A 105 -15.40 -19.14 7.16
CA GLY A 105 -15.78 -19.49 5.77
C GLY A 105 -15.10 -18.65 4.69
N LEU A 106 -13.92 -18.08 4.98
CA LEU A 106 -13.19 -17.20 4.05
C LEU A 106 -12.75 -17.87 2.73
N SER A 107 -12.84 -19.20 2.61
CA SER A 107 -12.41 -19.97 1.43
C SER A 107 -13.26 -19.75 0.17
N GLU A 108 -14.37 -19.03 0.30
CA GLU A 108 -15.22 -18.62 -0.82
C GLU A 108 -15.06 -17.13 -1.15
N PHE A 109 -14.14 -16.43 -0.47
CA PHE A 109 -13.96 -14.99 -0.58
C PHE A 109 -12.58 -14.64 -1.13
N ILE A 110 -12.54 -13.53 -1.86
CA ILE A 110 -11.31 -12.89 -2.34
C ILE A 110 -10.99 -11.70 -1.44
N PHE A 111 -9.82 -11.72 -0.82
CA PHE A 111 -9.32 -10.57 -0.07
C PHE A 111 -8.76 -9.53 -1.02
N VAL A 112 -9.25 -8.28 -0.95
CA VAL A 112 -8.76 -7.17 -1.78
C VAL A 112 -8.15 -6.08 -0.89
N ASP A 113 -6.89 -5.72 -1.15
CA ASP A 113 -6.19 -4.62 -0.49
C ASP A 113 -5.95 -3.46 -1.46
N LEU A 114 -6.55 -2.30 -1.19
CA LEU A 114 -6.42 -1.10 -2.01
C LEU A 114 -5.33 -0.19 -1.42
N GLY A 115 -4.26 0.03 -2.17
CA GLY A 115 -3.04 0.66 -1.65
C GLY A 115 -2.14 -0.34 -0.94
N SER A 116 -1.99 -1.54 -1.51
CA SER A 116 -1.28 -2.66 -0.88
C SER A 116 0.21 -2.39 -0.65
N GLY A 117 0.77 -1.36 -1.29
CA GLY A 117 2.16 -0.96 -1.17
C GLY A 117 3.09 -2.12 -1.44
N LYS A 118 3.90 -2.49 -0.43
CA LYS A 118 4.88 -3.58 -0.54
C LYS A 118 4.33 -4.95 -0.15
N GLY A 119 3.02 -5.06 0.05
CA GLY A 119 2.32 -6.33 0.21
C GLY A 119 2.25 -6.87 1.63
N ARG A 120 2.61 -6.13 2.68
CA ARG A 120 2.57 -6.63 4.08
C ARG A 120 1.20 -7.20 4.45
N THR A 121 0.13 -6.48 4.15
CA THR A 121 -1.25 -6.94 4.38
C THR A 121 -1.58 -8.19 3.56
N LEU A 122 -1.09 -8.31 2.33
CA LEU A 122 -1.28 -9.49 1.48
C LEU A 122 -0.65 -10.73 2.11
N LEU A 123 0.55 -10.59 2.69
CA LEU A 123 1.25 -11.67 3.39
C LEU A 123 0.52 -12.07 4.66
N MET A 124 0.05 -11.11 5.47
CA MET A 124 -0.75 -11.41 6.67
C MET A 124 -2.10 -12.04 6.32
N ALA A 125 -2.76 -11.56 5.26
CA ALA A 125 -4.00 -12.15 4.75
C ALA A 125 -3.79 -13.60 4.28
N SER A 126 -2.57 -13.94 3.82
CA SER A 126 -2.23 -15.29 3.38
C SER A 126 -2.29 -16.34 4.50
N GLU A 127 -2.27 -15.93 5.76
CA GLU A 127 -2.44 -16.81 6.92
C GLU A 127 -3.90 -17.26 7.12
N TYR A 128 -4.83 -16.68 6.36
CA TYR A 128 -6.26 -17.00 6.36
C TYR A 128 -6.61 -17.77 5.09
N PRO A 129 -7.64 -18.64 5.13
CA PRO A 129 -7.95 -19.54 4.03
C PRO A 129 -8.78 -18.84 2.95
N PHE A 130 -8.35 -17.69 2.42
CA PHE A 130 -9.02 -17.04 1.29
C PHE A 130 -8.91 -17.86 0.01
N GLU A 131 -9.87 -17.71 -0.92
CA GLU A 131 -9.76 -18.29 -2.26
C GLU A 131 -8.58 -17.66 -3.03
N GLN A 132 -8.48 -16.34 -2.94
CA GLN A 132 -7.46 -15.53 -3.58
C GLN A 132 -7.23 -14.25 -2.78
N ILE A 133 -6.02 -13.69 -2.90
CA ILE A 133 -5.64 -12.40 -2.34
C ILE A 133 -5.16 -11.50 -3.49
N VAL A 134 -5.69 -10.28 -3.58
CA VAL A 134 -5.34 -9.30 -4.61
C VAL A 134 -4.96 -7.98 -3.94
N GLY A 135 -3.74 -7.51 -4.21
CA GLY A 135 -3.30 -6.17 -3.87
C GLY A 135 -3.33 -5.24 -5.07
N VAL A 136 -3.82 -4.03 -4.89
CA VAL A 136 -3.82 -2.97 -5.92
C VAL A 136 -2.91 -1.85 -5.43
N GLU A 137 -1.88 -1.53 -6.20
CA GLU A 137 -0.92 -0.48 -5.85
C GLU A 137 -0.67 0.47 -7.03
N LEU A 138 -0.74 1.77 -6.77
CA LEU A 138 -0.56 2.79 -7.80
C LEU A 138 0.90 2.88 -8.26
N LEU A 139 1.86 2.70 -7.35
CA LEU A 139 3.28 2.86 -7.60
C LEU A 139 3.91 1.55 -8.08
N PRO A 140 4.40 1.48 -9.33
CA PRO A 140 5.00 0.24 -9.85
C PRO A 140 6.24 -0.20 -9.07
N SER A 141 6.99 0.75 -8.50
CA SER A 141 8.15 0.46 -7.65
C SER A 141 7.77 -0.30 -6.36
N LEU A 142 6.62 0.03 -5.76
CA LEU A 142 6.12 -0.66 -4.57
C LEU A 142 5.51 -2.01 -4.94
N SER A 143 4.72 -2.07 -6.01
CA SER A 143 4.17 -3.34 -6.51
C SER A 143 5.27 -4.33 -6.89
N GLN A 144 6.38 -3.88 -7.47
CA GLN A 144 7.51 -4.75 -7.76
C GLN A 144 8.08 -5.38 -6.49
N VAL A 145 8.27 -4.58 -5.43
CA VAL A 145 8.74 -5.10 -4.14
C VAL A 145 7.69 -6.04 -3.53
N ALA A 146 6.40 -5.76 -3.68
CA ALA A 146 5.33 -6.67 -3.25
C ALA A 146 5.41 -8.02 -3.98
N GLU A 147 5.60 -8.02 -5.30
CA GLU A 147 5.79 -9.26 -6.06
C GLU A 147 7.02 -10.06 -5.60
N GLU A 148 8.13 -9.39 -5.31
CA GLU A 148 9.35 -10.02 -4.78
C GLU A 148 9.06 -10.64 -3.40
N ASN A 149 8.44 -9.88 -2.50
CA ASN A 149 8.03 -10.36 -1.19
C ASN A 149 7.10 -11.58 -1.30
N ILE A 150 6.07 -11.53 -2.16
CA ILE A 150 5.15 -12.65 -2.39
C ILE A 150 5.89 -13.91 -2.87
N ARG A 151 6.85 -13.77 -3.79
CA ARG A 151 7.62 -14.91 -4.32
C ARG A 151 8.49 -15.56 -3.25
N GLU A 152 9.09 -14.75 -2.39
CA GLU A 152 10.05 -15.20 -1.36
C GLU A 152 9.38 -15.61 -0.05
N TYR A 153 8.17 -15.10 0.22
CA TYR A 153 7.48 -15.33 1.48
C TYR A 153 7.17 -16.80 1.72
N ARG A 154 7.61 -17.30 2.87
CA ARG A 154 7.31 -18.65 3.35
C ARG A 154 6.95 -18.53 4.83
N ASN A 155 5.76 -18.99 5.18
CA ASN A 155 5.31 -19.05 6.57
C ASN A 155 4.53 -20.35 6.79
N GLU A 156 4.75 -21.02 7.92
CA GLU A 156 4.01 -22.23 8.31
C GLU A 156 2.52 -21.94 8.54
N ALA A 157 2.18 -20.71 8.90
CA ALA A 157 0.81 -20.25 9.07
C ALA A 157 0.10 -19.97 7.73
N GLN A 158 0.80 -19.98 6.59
CA GLN A 158 0.21 -19.64 5.30
C GLN A 158 -0.83 -20.70 4.86
N ARG A 159 -2.03 -20.22 4.53
CA ARG A 159 -3.18 -21.02 4.09
C ARG A 159 -3.66 -20.65 2.69
N CYS A 160 -3.36 -19.45 2.21
CA CYS A 160 -3.62 -19.01 0.84
C CYS A 160 -2.29 -18.76 0.10
N PHE A 161 -2.13 -19.40 -1.06
CA PHE A 161 -0.94 -19.28 -1.90
C PHE A 161 -1.22 -18.53 -3.21
N THR A 162 -2.49 -18.24 -3.49
CA THR A 162 -2.92 -17.47 -4.66
C THR A 162 -2.93 -15.98 -4.31
N ILE A 163 -1.76 -15.35 -4.43
CA ILE A 163 -1.56 -13.93 -4.09
C ILE A 163 -1.09 -13.18 -5.33
N GLU A 164 -1.79 -12.11 -5.69
CA GLU A 164 -1.46 -11.26 -6.83
C GLU A 164 -1.26 -9.80 -6.39
N SER A 165 -0.25 -9.14 -6.95
CA SER A 165 -0.04 -7.70 -6.83
C SER A 165 -0.25 -7.07 -8.20
N VAL A 166 -1.19 -6.13 -8.30
CA VAL A 166 -1.58 -5.46 -9.54
C VAL A 166 -1.21 -3.99 -9.45
N VAL A 167 -0.52 -3.50 -10.48
CA VAL A 167 -0.28 -2.06 -10.64
C VAL A 167 -1.55 -1.40 -11.19
N GLY A 168 -2.18 -0.51 -10.41
CA GLY A 168 -3.42 0.14 -10.82
C GLY A 168 -3.87 1.26 -9.87
N ASP A 169 -4.70 2.17 -10.38
CA ASP A 169 -5.40 3.14 -9.55
C ASP A 169 -6.59 2.45 -8.85
N ALA A 170 -6.64 2.56 -7.52
CA ALA A 170 -7.74 2.00 -6.73
C ALA A 170 -9.11 2.60 -7.11
N GLY A 171 -9.15 3.84 -7.60
CA GLY A 171 -10.38 4.49 -8.06
C GLY A 171 -10.95 3.90 -9.35
N ASP A 172 -10.10 3.27 -10.17
CA ASP A 172 -10.46 2.62 -11.43
C ASP A 172 -10.49 1.08 -11.31
N PHE A 173 -10.21 0.54 -10.12
CA PHE A 173 -10.14 -0.90 -9.91
C PHE A 173 -11.53 -1.55 -10.05
N THR A 174 -11.61 -2.59 -10.88
CA THR A 174 -12.84 -3.38 -11.05
C THR A 174 -12.78 -4.59 -10.15
N PHE A 175 -13.72 -4.66 -9.19
CA PHE A 175 -13.83 -5.80 -8.28
C PHE A 175 -14.15 -7.11 -9.03
N PRO A 176 -13.62 -8.24 -8.57
CA PRO A 176 -13.97 -9.55 -9.11
C PRO A 176 -15.46 -9.84 -8.94
N ALA A 177 -16.00 -10.73 -9.78
CA ALA A 177 -17.41 -11.13 -9.71
C ALA A 177 -17.70 -12.10 -8.55
N GLN A 178 -16.65 -12.73 -8.03
CA GLN A 178 -16.67 -13.58 -6.84
C GLN A 178 -16.90 -12.74 -5.57
N PRO A 179 -17.34 -13.37 -4.46
CA PRO A 179 -17.48 -12.68 -3.18
C PRO A 179 -16.16 -12.05 -2.71
N VAL A 180 -16.25 -10.80 -2.25
CA VAL A 180 -15.14 -10.02 -1.65
C VAL A 180 -15.46 -9.64 -0.22
#